data_AF-A0A5E4IWU1-F1
#
_entry.id   AF-A0A5E4IWU1-F1
#
_cell.length_a   1.000
_cell.length_b   1.000
_cell.length_c   1.000
_cell.angle_alpha   90.00
_cell.angle_beta   90.00
_cell.angle_gamma   90.00
#
_symmetry.space_group_name_H-M   'P 1'
#
loop_
_entity.id
_entity.type
_entity.pdbx_description
1 polymer ?
#
loop_
_entity_poly.entity_id
_entity_poly.type
_entity_poly.pdbx_seq_one_letter_code
_entity_poly.pdbx_strand_id
1 'polypeptide(L)'
;MNLKSIVFGLVFVAIASFASASCWDIQSMPNGQWTYSAWICNSSQVVGMYYHSPTEWGPFSMMLHGQIETTNPQNSSSAWRVYLLGFQYANPYPATLKCYKRMGVSGNYWWMYTGYQITLVDGNYTQGGTQWVTYGCPPIINAAHQQIGDTQQVQIGVDWGGYGTMASKSRSQATSAIKARRR
;
A
#
# COMPACT_ATOMS: atom_id res chain seq x y z
N MET A 1 -52.17 4.61 -7.93
CA MET A 1 -51.09 3.75 -7.41
C MET A 1 -49.79 4.22 -8.05
N ASN A 2 -48.94 4.91 -7.29
CA ASN A 2 -47.72 5.56 -7.80
C ASN A 2 -46.51 4.71 -7.41
N LEU A 3 -45.96 3.93 -8.35
CA LEU A 3 -44.65 3.30 -8.21
C LEU A 3 -43.57 4.38 -8.39
N LYS A 4 -43.01 4.88 -7.29
CA LYS A 4 -41.75 5.62 -7.33
C LYS A 4 -40.61 4.62 -7.24
N SER A 5 -40.01 4.39 -8.40
CA SER A 5 -38.87 3.52 -8.66
C SER A 5 -37.69 3.84 -7.75
N ILE A 6 -37.19 2.83 -7.04
CA ILE A 6 -35.94 2.86 -6.29
C ILE A 6 -34.82 2.65 -7.30
N VAL A 7 -34.11 3.72 -7.65
CA VAL A 7 -32.85 3.61 -8.40
C VAL A 7 -31.76 3.22 -7.39
N PHE A 8 -31.50 1.92 -7.31
CA PHE A 8 -30.32 1.35 -6.65
C PHE A 8 -29.08 1.80 -7.45
N GLY A 9 -28.34 2.76 -6.90
CA GLY A 9 -27.04 3.17 -7.41
C GLY A 9 -26.03 2.05 -7.20
N LEU A 10 -25.88 1.19 -8.21
CA LEU A 10 -24.75 0.31 -8.38
C LEU A 10 -23.50 1.17 -8.58
N VAL A 11 -22.75 1.40 -7.51
CA VAL A 11 -21.37 1.86 -7.59
C VAL A 11 -20.57 0.72 -8.21
N PHE A 12 -20.39 0.79 -9.53
CA PHE A 12 -19.39 0.01 -10.23
C PHE A 12 -18.02 0.38 -9.66
N VAL A 13 -17.48 -0.47 -8.79
CA VAL A 13 -16.04 -0.49 -8.53
C VAL A 13 -15.42 -1.02 -9.81
N ALA A 14 -15.08 -0.10 -10.72
CA ALA A 14 -14.23 -0.41 -11.85
C ALA A 14 -12.84 -0.72 -11.29
N ILE A 15 -12.62 -1.98 -10.91
CA ILE A 15 -11.29 -2.52 -10.73
C ILE A 15 -10.73 -2.65 -12.14
N ALA A 16 -10.12 -1.56 -12.61
CA ALA A 16 -9.48 -1.55 -13.90
C ALA A 16 -8.39 -2.63 -13.90
N SER A 17 -8.57 -3.61 -14.78
CA SER A 17 -7.59 -4.63 -15.14
C SER A 17 -6.42 -3.93 -15.84
N PHE A 18 -5.48 -3.40 -15.06
CA PHE A 18 -4.22 -2.97 -15.62
C PHE A 18 -3.39 -4.22 -15.89
N ALA A 19 -3.04 -4.42 -17.17
CA ALA A 19 -1.87 -5.18 -17.57
C ALA A 19 -0.75 -4.92 -16.56
N SER A 20 0.02 -5.95 -16.21
CA SER A 20 1.12 -5.88 -15.26
C SER A 20 2.06 -4.72 -15.60
N ALA A 21 1.75 -3.51 -15.11
CA ALA A 21 2.74 -2.52 -14.76
C ALA A 21 3.77 -3.30 -13.99
N SER A 22 5.05 -3.22 -14.40
CA SER A 22 6.05 -4.10 -13.84
C SER A 22 5.94 -3.95 -12.33
N CYS A 23 5.59 -5.04 -11.64
CA CYS A 23 5.30 -4.99 -10.21
C CYS A 23 6.57 -4.69 -9.37
N TRP A 24 7.67 -4.50 -10.10
CA TRP A 24 8.99 -4.00 -9.73
C TRP A 24 9.08 -2.47 -9.73
N ASP A 25 8.30 -1.80 -10.58
CA ASP A 25 8.30 -0.35 -10.71
C ASP A 25 7.65 0.34 -9.51
N ILE A 26 7.96 1.63 -9.42
CA ILE A 26 7.32 2.55 -8.48
C ILE A 26 5.90 2.81 -8.94
N GLN A 27 4.93 2.21 -8.26
CA GLN A 27 3.52 2.40 -8.54
C GLN A 27 3.09 3.75 -7.97
N SER A 28 2.93 4.74 -8.85
CA SER A 28 2.61 6.11 -8.46
C SER A 28 1.10 6.31 -8.41
N MET A 29 0.57 6.53 -7.22
CA MET A 29 -0.82 6.90 -7.02
C MET A 29 -1.11 8.24 -7.71
N PRO A 30 -2.15 8.33 -8.56
CA PRO A 30 -2.47 9.58 -9.24
C PRO A 30 -2.76 10.72 -8.26
N ASN A 31 -2.37 11.93 -8.63
CA ASN A 31 -2.49 13.09 -7.75
C ASN A 31 -3.97 13.39 -7.40
N GLY A 32 -4.22 13.75 -6.14
CA GLY A 32 -5.57 14.05 -5.63
C GLY A 32 -6.46 12.84 -5.34
N GLN A 33 -6.02 11.61 -5.66
CA GLN A 33 -6.78 10.41 -5.33
C GLN A 33 -6.73 10.13 -3.83
N TRP A 34 -7.81 9.56 -3.29
CA TRP A 34 -7.85 9.12 -1.89
C TRP A 34 -7.49 7.64 -1.73
N THR A 35 -7.79 6.85 -2.74
CA THR A 35 -7.59 5.41 -2.77
C THR A 35 -6.81 4.99 -4.00
N TYR A 36 -5.96 3.99 -3.83
CA TYR A 36 -5.19 3.40 -4.93
C TYR A 36 -4.79 1.99 -4.55
N SER A 37 -4.70 1.10 -5.52
CA SER A 37 -4.17 -0.25 -5.29
C SER A 37 -3.28 -0.64 -6.44
N ALA A 38 -2.23 -1.39 -6.13
CA ALA A 38 -1.30 -1.86 -7.14
C ALA A 38 -0.77 -3.25 -6.76
N TRP A 39 -0.46 -4.05 -7.78
CA TRP A 39 0.28 -5.29 -7.62
C TRP A 39 1.76 -4.96 -7.46
N ILE A 40 2.36 -5.40 -6.35
CA ILE A 40 3.79 -5.24 -6.08
C ILE A 40 4.42 -6.61 -5.79
N CYS A 41 5.67 -6.77 -6.20
CA CYS A 41 6.34 -8.07 -6.16
C CYS A 41 7.57 -8.10 -5.26
N ASN A 42 7.95 -9.31 -4.85
CA ASN A 42 9.17 -9.61 -4.13
C ASN A 42 9.92 -10.71 -4.89
N SER A 43 10.94 -10.37 -5.67
CA SER A 43 11.77 -11.37 -6.38
C SER A 43 13.19 -10.89 -6.58
N SER A 44 14.07 -11.87 -6.72
CA SER A 44 15.46 -11.70 -7.11
C SER A 44 15.52 -11.49 -8.62
N GLN A 45 15.98 -10.32 -9.06
CA GLN A 45 16.24 -10.05 -10.47
C GLN A 45 17.73 -9.98 -10.73
N VAL A 46 18.16 -10.52 -11.86
CA VAL A 46 19.50 -10.25 -12.40
C VAL A 46 19.58 -8.76 -12.73
N VAL A 47 20.42 -8.01 -12.00
CA VAL A 47 20.56 -6.56 -12.18
C VAL A 47 21.86 -6.17 -12.86
N GLY A 48 22.72 -7.15 -13.16
CA GLY A 48 23.96 -6.92 -13.88
C GLY A 48 24.77 -8.19 -14.05
N MET A 49 25.92 -8.03 -14.70
CA MET A 49 26.95 -9.06 -14.84
C MET A 49 28.18 -8.62 -14.05
N TYR A 50 28.77 -9.51 -13.27
CA TYR A 50 30.09 -9.26 -12.69
C TYR A 50 31.17 -9.76 -13.65
N TYR A 51 32.34 -9.13 -13.56
CA TYR A 51 33.55 -9.55 -14.25
C TYR A 51 34.64 -9.87 -13.23
N HIS A 52 35.08 -11.12 -13.22
CA HIS A 52 36.31 -11.56 -12.54
C HIS A 52 37.29 -12.11 -13.59
N SER A 53 38.40 -11.39 -13.78
CA SER A 53 39.46 -11.74 -14.74
C SER A 53 40.08 -13.13 -14.44
N PRO A 54 40.47 -13.93 -15.45
CA PRO A 54 40.44 -13.65 -16.89
C PRO A 54 39.25 -14.25 -17.64
N THR A 55 38.39 -15.05 -16.99
CA THR A 55 37.31 -15.82 -17.68
C THR A 55 36.02 -16.01 -16.88
N GLU A 56 35.88 -15.46 -15.67
CA GLU A 56 34.67 -15.62 -14.88
C GLU A 56 33.69 -14.46 -15.13
N TRP A 57 32.59 -14.81 -15.79
CA TRP A 57 31.45 -13.95 -16.03
C TRP A 57 30.22 -14.61 -15.43
N GLY A 58 29.44 -13.87 -14.66
CA GLY A 58 28.18 -14.38 -14.15
C GLY A 58 27.18 -13.26 -13.90
N PRO A 59 25.88 -13.54 -14.03
CA PRO A 59 24.85 -12.63 -13.57
C PRO A 59 24.95 -12.51 -12.05
N PHE A 60 24.79 -11.30 -11.52
CA PHE A 60 24.44 -11.13 -10.12
C PHE A 60 23.01 -10.62 -10.01
N SER A 61 22.28 -11.20 -9.07
CA SER A 61 20.90 -10.85 -8.80
C SER A 61 20.79 -10.02 -7.53
N MET A 62 19.89 -9.05 -7.55
CA MET A 62 19.48 -8.30 -6.37
C MET A 62 17.99 -8.50 -6.14
N MET A 63 17.60 -8.57 -4.87
CA MET A 63 16.20 -8.59 -4.50
C MET A 63 15.58 -7.23 -4.82
N LEU A 64 14.64 -7.21 -5.76
CA LEU A 64 13.85 -6.03 -6.07
C LEU A 64 12.50 -6.17 -5.38
N HIS A 65 12.06 -5.03 -4.86
CA HIS A 65 10.92 -4.91 -3.97
C HIS A 65 10.00 -3.86 -4.57
N GLY A 66 8.78 -4.27 -4.92
CA GLY A 66 7.77 -3.35 -5.43
C GLY A 66 7.37 -2.33 -4.37
N GLN A 67 6.94 -1.16 -4.83
CA GLN A 67 6.63 -0.04 -3.95
C GLN A 67 5.52 0.84 -4.51
N ILE A 68 4.74 1.44 -3.61
CA ILE A 68 3.68 2.40 -3.94
C ILE A 68 4.10 3.77 -3.43
N GLU A 69 4.13 4.76 -4.31
CA GLU A 69 4.30 6.17 -3.97
C GLU A 69 2.93 6.85 -3.92
N THR A 70 2.70 7.62 -2.87
CA THR A 70 1.41 8.25 -2.62
C THR A 70 1.58 9.58 -1.90
N THR A 71 0.64 10.50 -2.13
CA THR A 71 0.62 11.79 -1.45
C THR A 71 -0.71 11.93 -0.73
N ASN A 72 -0.69 12.38 0.53
CA ASN A 72 -1.93 12.63 1.26
C ASN A 72 -2.71 13.77 0.58
N PRO A 73 -3.97 13.56 0.13
CA PRO A 73 -4.75 14.61 -0.53
C PRO A 73 -5.01 15.85 0.34
N GLN A 74 -5.05 15.69 1.66
CA GLN A 74 -5.22 16.82 2.60
C GLN A 74 -3.90 17.59 2.82
N ASN A 75 -2.77 16.99 2.48
CA ASN A 75 -1.46 17.60 2.60
C ASN A 75 -0.56 17.14 1.43
N SER A 76 -0.74 17.81 0.29
CA SER A 76 -0.03 17.53 -0.95
C SER A 76 1.49 17.70 -0.87
N SER A 77 1.98 18.32 0.21
CA SER A 77 3.42 18.48 0.46
C SER A 77 4.05 17.22 1.07
N SER A 78 3.24 16.28 1.58
CA SER A 78 3.70 15.06 2.23
C SER A 78 3.53 13.85 1.32
N ALA A 79 4.58 13.51 0.59
CA ALA A 79 4.67 12.27 -0.18
C ALA A 79 5.26 11.13 0.68
N TRP A 80 4.77 9.93 0.43
CA TRP A 80 5.05 8.72 1.19
C TRP A 80 5.30 7.56 0.23
N ARG A 81 6.09 6.60 0.70
CA ARG A 81 6.37 5.38 -0.03
C ARG A 81 6.13 4.16 0.86
N VAL A 82 5.29 3.26 0.37
CA VAL A 82 5.06 1.93 0.95
C VAL A 82 5.94 0.97 0.18
N TYR A 83 6.85 0.30 0.89
CA TYR A 83 7.89 -0.54 0.31
C TYR A 83 7.71 -1.98 0.77
N LEU A 84 7.57 -2.93 -0.15
CA LEU A 84 7.43 -4.34 0.18
C LEU A 84 8.78 -4.95 0.56
N LEU A 85 9.04 -5.19 1.85
CA LEU A 85 10.26 -5.86 2.28
C LEU A 85 10.22 -7.37 2.03
N GLY A 86 9.04 -7.98 2.12
CA GLY A 86 8.91 -9.42 1.95
C GLY A 86 7.47 -9.84 1.77
N PHE A 87 7.27 -10.90 1.00
CA PHE A 87 5.98 -11.53 0.78
C PHE A 87 6.17 -13.04 0.70
N GLN A 88 5.26 -13.80 1.32
CA GLN A 88 5.21 -15.25 1.21
C GLN A 88 3.91 -15.66 0.53
N TYR A 89 4.01 -16.33 -0.62
CA TYR A 89 2.86 -16.92 -1.30
C TYR A 89 2.41 -18.24 -0.64
N ALA A 90 2.06 -18.16 0.64
CA ALA A 90 1.51 -19.26 1.41
C ALA A 90 0.55 -18.68 2.45
N ASN A 91 -0.66 -19.24 2.54
CA ASN A 91 -1.69 -18.84 3.51
C ASN A 91 -1.07 -18.74 4.92
N PRO A 92 -1.18 -17.60 5.63
CA PRO A 92 -2.13 -16.49 5.43
C PRO A 92 -1.64 -15.32 4.56
N TYR A 93 -0.69 -15.57 3.65
CA TYR A 93 -0.12 -14.62 2.71
C TYR A 93 0.51 -13.39 3.38
N PRO A 94 1.46 -13.57 4.32
CA PRO A 94 2.05 -12.45 5.04
C PRO A 94 2.86 -11.55 4.10
N ALA A 95 2.54 -10.26 4.11
CA ALA A 95 3.24 -9.20 3.41
C ALA A 95 3.83 -8.22 4.42
N THR A 96 5.16 -8.07 4.41
CA THR A 96 5.91 -7.17 5.28
C THR A 96 6.26 -5.89 4.54
N LEU A 97 5.83 -4.76 5.08
CA LEU A 97 5.89 -3.45 4.43
C LEU A 97 6.66 -2.47 5.32
N LYS A 98 7.47 -1.62 4.70
CA LYS A 98 8.13 -0.46 5.33
C LYS A 98 7.53 0.83 4.80
N CYS A 99 7.57 1.86 5.63
CA CYS A 99 7.08 3.19 5.29
C CYS A 99 8.22 4.19 5.23
N TYR A 100 8.23 5.01 4.19
CA TYR A 100 9.17 6.11 4.03
C TYR A 100 8.43 7.41 3.77
N LYS A 101 8.96 8.51 4.31
CA LYS A 101 8.49 9.86 4.05
C LYS A 101 9.45 10.57 3.11
N ARG A 102 8.94 11.31 2.14
CA ARG A 102 9.76 12.20 1.32
C ARG A 102 10.21 13.39 2.15
N MET A 103 11.51 13.63 2.14
CA MET A 103 12.17 14.77 2.77
C MET A 103 12.81 15.63 1.68
N GLY A 104 13.01 16.92 1.95
CA GLY A 104 13.51 17.86 0.96
C GLY A 104 12.40 18.41 0.06
N VAL A 105 12.78 18.95 -1.10
CA VAL A 105 11.91 19.67 -2.02
C VAL A 105 11.94 19.06 -3.42
N SER A 106 11.01 19.45 -4.28
CA SER A 106 11.00 18.99 -5.68
C SER A 106 12.35 19.26 -6.35
N GLY A 107 12.91 18.26 -7.03
CA GLY A 107 14.23 18.32 -7.66
C GLY A 107 15.42 18.01 -6.75
N ASN A 108 15.25 18.02 -5.42
CA ASN A 108 16.26 17.59 -4.45
C ASN A 108 15.59 17.01 -3.20
N TYR A 109 15.19 15.74 -3.30
CA TYR A 109 14.50 15.03 -2.23
C TYR A 109 15.15 13.67 -1.96
N TRP A 110 14.92 13.16 -0.75
CA TRP A 110 15.31 11.81 -0.35
C TRP A 110 14.18 11.13 0.43
N TRP A 111 14.26 9.81 0.57
CA TRP A 111 13.29 9.01 1.32
C TRP A 111 13.84 8.67 2.69
N MET A 112 13.18 9.17 3.74
CA MET A 112 13.53 8.87 5.12
C MET A 112 12.67 7.72 5.61
N TYR A 113 13.32 6.64 6.04
CA TYR A 113 12.61 5.54 6.71
C TYR A 113 11.99 6.05 8.01
N THR A 114 10.71 5.74 8.24
CA THR A 114 10.01 6.22 9.45
C THR A 114 10.38 5.45 10.72
N GLY A 115 11.18 4.39 10.59
CA GLY A 115 11.45 3.46 11.70
C GLY A 115 10.38 2.39 11.88
N TYR A 116 9.33 2.38 11.04
CA TYR A 116 8.22 1.44 11.18
C TYR A 116 8.11 0.43 10.05
N GLN A 117 7.88 -0.81 10.45
CA GLN A 117 7.59 -1.94 9.60
C GLN A 117 6.32 -2.61 10.12
N ILE A 118 5.51 -3.15 9.21
CA ILE A 118 4.32 -3.93 9.56
C ILE A 118 4.23 -5.17 8.71
N THR A 119 3.68 -6.25 9.27
CA THR A 119 3.31 -7.44 8.52
C THR A 119 1.79 -7.57 8.53
N LEU A 120 1.20 -7.58 7.34
CA LEU A 120 -0.24 -7.77 7.14
C LEU A 120 -0.45 -9.12 6.46
N VAL A 121 -1.38 -9.91 6.98
CA VAL A 121 -1.90 -11.10 6.29
C VAL A 121 -3.06 -10.73 5.38
N ASP A 122 -3.52 -11.66 4.55
CA ASP A 122 -4.61 -11.43 3.60
C ASP A 122 -5.85 -10.83 4.27
N GLY A 123 -6.39 -9.77 3.68
CA GLY A 123 -7.54 -9.01 4.20
C GLY A 123 -7.23 -8.06 5.36
N ASN A 124 -6.06 -8.14 5.99
CA ASN A 124 -5.70 -7.23 7.08
C ASN A 124 -5.27 -5.85 6.57
N TYR A 125 -5.67 -4.83 7.33
CA TYR A 125 -5.33 -3.44 7.06
C TYR A 125 -4.84 -2.72 8.31
N THR A 126 -4.13 -1.62 8.11
CA THR A 126 -3.64 -0.78 9.20
C THR A 126 -4.77 0.08 9.75
N GLN A 127 -5.31 -0.33 10.89
CA GLN A 127 -6.34 0.42 11.59
C GLN A 127 -5.82 1.78 12.08
N GLY A 128 -6.75 2.75 12.21
CA GLY A 128 -6.46 4.02 12.86
C GLY A 128 -5.91 3.85 14.28
N GLY A 129 -4.89 4.63 14.63
CA GLY A 129 -4.24 4.56 15.95
C GLY A 129 -3.19 3.44 16.08
N THR A 130 -2.99 2.61 15.05
CA THR A 130 -1.79 1.76 14.97
C THR A 130 -0.54 2.63 14.89
N GLN A 131 0.60 2.11 15.39
CA GLN A 131 1.85 2.86 15.33
C GLN A 131 2.18 3.30 13.90
N TRP A 132 1.95 2.43 12.92
CA TRP A 132 2.05 2.76 11.48
C TRP A 132 1.34 4.07 11.12
N VAL A 133 0.03 4.17 11.38
CA VAL A 133 -0.76 5.35 11.03
C VAL A 133 -0.37 6.56 11.90
N THR A 134 -0.04 6.37 13.18
CA THR A 134 0.37 7.49 14.06
C THR A 134 1.70 8.13 13.65
N TYR A 135 2.56 7.40 12.95
CA TYR A 135 3.80 7.95 12.35
C TYR A 135 3.55 8.64 11.00
N GLY A 136 2.29 8.79 10.60
CA GLY A 136 1.86 9.48 9.39
C GLY A 136 1.89 8.60 8.13
N CYS A 137 2.21 7.32 8.26
CA CYS A 137 2.24 6.41 7.12
C CYS A 137 0.85 6.24 6.50
N PRO A 138 0.77 6.10 5.16
CA PRO A 138 -0.49 5.87 4.47
C PRO A 138 -1.16 4.62 5.03
N PRO A 139 -2.47 4.67 5.35
CA PRO A 139 -3.19 3.47 5.71
C PRO A 139 -3.23 2.49 4.54
N ILE A 140 -2.97 1.22 4.81
CA ILE A 140 -2.78 0.17 3.80
C ILE A 140 -3.55 -1.10 4.12
N ILE A 141 -3.81 -1.91 3.09
CA ILE A 141 -4.40 -3.26 3.17
C ILE A 141 -3.58 -4.23 2.33
N ASN A 142 -3.46 -5.48 2.80
CA ASN A 142 -3.08 -6.62 1.96
C ASN A 142 -4.36 -7.21 1.34
N ALA A 143 -4.64 -6.85 0.09
CA ALA A 143 -5.97 -7.01 -0.50
C ALA A 143 -6.16 -8.31 -1.29
N ALA A 144 -5.11 -8.76 -1.98
CA ALA A 144 -5.14 -9.94 -2.82
C ALA A 144 -3.72 -10.43 -3.08
N HIS A 145 -3.60 -11.65 -3.58
CA HIS A 145 -2.33 -12.32 -3.82
C HIS A 145 -2.43 -13.18 -5.10
N GLN A 146 -1.34 -13.25 -5.86
CA GLN A 146 -1.24 -14.13 -7.02
C GLN A 146 0.21 -14.57 -7.24
N GLN A 147 0.39 -15.69 -7.92
CA GLN A 147 1.67 -16.14 -8.43
C GLN A 147 1.59 -16.29 -9.94
N ILE A 148 2.46 -15.58 -10.66
CA ILE A 148 2.57 -15.62 -12.12
C ILE A 148 3.98 -16.15 -12.45
N GLY A 149 4.06 -17.40 -12.90
CA GLY A 149 5.34 -18.11 -13.01
C GLY A 149 6.03 -18.21 -11.65
N ASP A 150 7.30 -17.81 -11.59
CA ASP A 150 8.08 -17.77 -10.34
C ASP A 150 7.92 -16.45 -9.57
N THR A 151 7.13 -15.52 -10.09
CA THR A 151 6.94 -14.21 -9.46
C THR A 151 5.72 -14.21 -8.55
N GLN A 152 5.98 -14.04 -7.25
CA GLN A 152 4.95 -13.84 -6.24
C GLN A 152 4.57 -12.35 -6.16
N GLN A 153 3.27 -12.08 -6.22
CA GLN A 153 2.72 -10.73 -6.21
C GLN A 153 1.68 -10.58 -5.10
N VAL A 154 1.69 -9.41 -4.47
CA VAL A 154 0.67 -9.00 -3.51
C VAL A 154 0.06 -7.69 -3.97
N GLN A 155 -1.27 -7.60 -3.91
CA GLN A 155 -1.98 -6.36 -4.15
C GLN A 155 -2.04 -5.57 -2.85
N ILE A 156 -1.35 -4.44 -2.81
CA ILE A 156 -1.43 -3.52 -1.68
C ILE A 156 -2.36 -2.38 -2.06
N GLY A 157 -3.37 -2.16 -1.21
CA GLY A 157 -4.23 -0.99 -1.28
C GLY A 157 -3.73 0.10 -0.33
N VAL A 158 -3.79 1.35 -0.77
CA VAL A 158 -3.61 2.57 0.03
C VAL A 158 -4.95 3.30 0.09
N ASP A 159 -5.34 3.76 1.28
CA ASP A 159 -6.56 4.56 1.46
C ASP A 159 -6.36 5.64 2.53
N TRP A 160 -6.21 6.89 2.09
CA TRP A 160 -6.10 8.04 2.98
C TRP A 160 -7.42 8.38 3.70
N GLY A 161 -8.56 7.90 3.20
CA GLY A 161 -9.91 8.24 3.69
C GLY A 161 -10.55 7.17 4.57
N GLY A 162 -10.12 5.91 4.49
CA GLY A 162 -10.87 4.76 5.05
C GLY A 162 -10.11 3.87 6.03
N TYR A 163 -8.98 3.22 5.67
CA TYR A 163 -8.38 2.21 6.55
C TYR A 163 -7.90 2.78 7.90
N GLY A 164 -7.43 4.05 7.92
CA GLY A 164 -6.99 4.76 9.13
C GLY A 164 -8.09 5.50 9.90
N THR A 165 -9.30 5.67 9.34
CA THR A 165 -10.39 6.43 9.96
C THR A 165 -11.51 5.54 10.53
N MET A 166 -11.53 4.24 10.20
CA MET A 166 -12.50 3.28 10.75
C MET A 166 -12.40 3.13 12.28
N ALA A 167 -11.24 3.37 12.89
CA ALA A 167 -11.10 3.35 14.36
C ALA A 167 -11.54 4.67 15.03
N SER A 168 -11.49 5.81 14.33
CA SER A 168 -11.87 7.10 14.92
C SER A 168 -13.39 7.32 14.91
N LYS A 169 -14.09 6.81 13.89
CA LYS A 169 -15.56 6.85 13.84
C LYS A 169 -16.21 5.97 14.91
N SER A 170 -15.67 4.77 15.18
CA SER A 170 -16.20 3.89 16.23
C SER A 170 -15.95 4.43 17.64
N ARG A 171 -14.78 5.02 17.90
CA ARG A 171 -14.45 5.59 19.22
C ARG A 171 -15.21 6.90 19.49
N SER A 172 -15.40 7.77 18.50
CA SER A 172 -16.23 8.99 18.66
C SER A 172 -17.73 8.68 18.80
N GLN A 173 -18.25 7.66 18.11
CA GLN A 173 -19.65 7.23 18.29
C GLN A 173 -19.88 6.53 19.64
N ALA A 174 -18.94 5.70 20.12
CA ALA A 174 -19.03 5.07 21.44
C ALA A 174 -19.04 6.11 22.58
N THR A 175 -18.24 7.18 22.45
CA THR A 175 -18.15 8.22 23.48
C THR A 175 -19.39 9.12 23.51
N SER A 176 -19.98 9.43 22.34
CA SER A 176 -21.25 10.17 22.26
C SER A 176 -22.45 9.35 22.73
N ALA A 177 -22.48 8.04 22.48
CA ALA A 177 -23.56 7.16 22.95
C ALA A 177 -23.56 7.01 24.49
N ILE A 178 -22.39 6.95 25.13
CA ILE A 178 -22.28 6.90 26.59
C ILE A 178 -22.70 8.23 27.24
N LYS A 179 -22.38 9.37 26.60
CA LYS A 179 -22.77 10.70 27.10
C LYS A 179 -24.26 10.99 26.92
N ALA A 180 -24.90 10.43 25.90
CA ALA A 180 -26.35 10.54 25.68
C ALA A 180 -27.19 9.64 26.61
N ARG A 181 -26.62 8.54 27.13
CA ARG A 181 -27.29 7.65 28.09
C ARG A 181 -27.19 8.07 29.56
N ARG A 182 -26.43 9.13 29.85
CA ARG A 182 -26.25 9.70 31.20
C ARG A 182 -26.95 11.06 31.38
N ARG A 183 -27.89 11.40 30.49
CA ARG A 183 -28.78 12.54 30.62
C ARG A 183 -30.22 12.06 30.69
#